data_AF-A0A9D3ZT83-F1
#
_entry.id   AF-A0A9D3ZT83-F1
#
_cell.length_a   1.000
_cell.length_b   1.000
_cell.length_c   1.000
_cell.angle_alpha   90.00
_cell.angle_beta   90.00
_cell.angle_gamma   90.00
#
_symmetry.space_group_name_H-M   'P 1'
#
loop_
_entity.id
_entity.type
_entity.pdbx_description
1 polymer ?
#
loop_
_entity_poly.entity_id
_entity_poly.type
_entity_poly.pdbx_seq_one_letter_code
_entity_poly.pdbx_strand_id
1 'polypeptide(L)'
;MEGDSTLPTKAVWDDELMLLFCELCVNEVNAGNRPTTHLNSKGWENAIALFHAKTQKNYGKPQLKNKWDTLKKEWMLWRELLKESIGIGWYPSKKMVDATEEWWAEKIQENPDFKGFKKKGIKPRLNDLMWQMFGGIVATG
;
A
#
# COMPACT_ATOMS: atom_id res chain seq x y z
N MET A 1 33.56 25.16 8.95
CA MET A 1 32.39 24.45 9.50
C MET A 1 31.39 24.38 8.37
N GLU A 2 31.43 23.32 7.59
CA GLU A 2 30.52 23.15 6.46
C GLU A 2 29.16 22.71 7.01
N GLY A 3 28.14 23.52 6.76
CA GLY A 3 26.76 23.19 7.07
C GLY A 3 26.28 22.13 6.10
N ASP A 4 26.27 20.88 6.54
CA ASP A 4 25.61 19.79 5.84
C ASP A 4 24.09 20.04 5.87
N SER A 5 23.62 20.68 4.81
CA SER A 5 22.22 20.92 4.55
C SER A 5 21.69 19.70 3.79
N THR A 6 21.55 18.55 4.44
CA THR A 6 20.81 17.43 3.86
C THR A 6 19.34 17.82 3.76
N LEU A 7 18.97 18.47 2.66
CA LEU A 7 17.58 18.55 2.25
C LEU A 7 17.03 17.11 2.24
N PRO A 8 15.85 16.83 2.84
CA PRO A 8 15.29 15.50 2.84
C PRO A 8 15.11 15.05 1.40
N THR A 9 15.96 14.12 0.97
CA THR A 9 15.95 13.62 -0.39
C THR A 9 14.59 12.97 -0.62
N LYS A 10 13.86 13.39 -1.66
CA LYS A 10 12.55 12.82 -1.98
C LYS A 10 12.70 11.30 -2.06
N ALA A 11 11.92 10.57 -1.25
CA ALA A 11 11.97 9.12 -1.26
C ALA A 11 11.54 8.61 -2.64
N VAL A 12 12.33 7.70 -3.20
CA VAL A 12 12.07 7.05 -4.49
C VAL A 12 11.67 5.63 -4.18
N TRP A 13 10.45 5.26 -4.55
CA TRP A 13 9.89 3.95 -4.28
C TRP A 13 9.75 3.19 -5.59
N ASP A 14 10.58 2.18 -5.79
CA ASP A 14 10.34 1.15 -6.79
C ASP A 14 9.47 0.01 -6.20
N ASP A 15 9.16 -0.97 -7.03
CA ASP A 15 8.31 -2.10 -6.65
C ASP A 15 8.96 -2.99 -5.58
N GLU A 16 10.29 -3.13 -5.57
CA GLU A 16 11.01 -3.98 -4.62
C GLU A 16 11.06 -3.33 -3.24
N LEU A 17 11.42 -2.04 -3.17
CA LEU A 17 11.38 -1.25 -1.95
C LEU A 17 9.97 -1.17 -1.37
N MET A 18 8.95 -1.04 -2.23
CA MET A 18 7.56 -1.04 -1.81
C MET A 18 7.13 -2.39 -1.21
N LEU A 19 7.44 -3.50 -1.89
CA LEU A 19 7.12 -4.83 -1.37
C LEU A 19 7.83 -5.09 -0.04
N LEU A 20 9.12 -4.78 0.05
CA LEU A 20 9.88 -4.92 1.29
C LEU A 20 9.27 -4.09 2.42
N PHE A 21 8.93 -2.83 2.15
CA PHE A 21 8.27 -1.98 3.15
C PHE A 21 6.96 -2.59 3.64
N CYS A 22 6.13 -3.08 2.73
CA CYS A 22 4.87 -3.74 3.06
C CYS A 22 5.10 -5.01 3.92
N GLU A 23 6.11 -5.82 3.62
CA GLU A 23 6.46 -7.02 4.42
C GLU A 23 6.90 -6.66 5.83
N LEU A 24 7.77 -5.67 5.98
CA LEU A 24 8.16 -5.18 7.30
C LEU A 24 6.94 -4.67 8.08
N CYS A 25 6.06 -3.93 7.42
CA CYS A 25 4.82 -3.46 8.02
C CYS A 25 3.90 -4.60 8.47
N VAL A 26 3.72 -5.63 7.65
CA VAL A 26 2.93 -6.82 8.03
C VAL A 26 3.51 -7.50 9.26
N ASN A 27 4.83 -7.66 9.34
CA ASN A 27 5.48 -8.23 10.52
C ASN A 27 5.18 -7.42 11.79
N GLU A 28 5.23 -6.09 11.71
CA GLU A 28 4.88 -5.22 12.84
C GLU A 28 3.38 -5.28 13.19
N VAL A 29 2.50 -5.40 12.20
CA VAL A 29 1.06 -5.61 12.44
C VAL A 29 0.82 -6.93 13.17
N ASN A 30 1.45 -8.01 12.71
CA ASN A 30 1.35 -9.34 13.33
C ASN A 30 1.96 -9.38 14.74
N ALA A 31 2.94 -8.53 15.01
CA ALA A 31 3.52 -8.34 16.35
C ALA A 31 2.65 -7.46 17.28
N GLY A 32 1.46 -7.02 16.83
CA GLY A 32 0.55 -6.19 17.64
C GLY A 32 0.95 -4.71 17.69
N ASN A 33 1.92 -4.27 16.87
CA ASN A 33 2.38 -2.88 16.88
C ASN A 33 1.46 -1.92 16.11
N ARG A 34 0.26 -2.35 15.72
CA ARG A 34 -0.77 -1.51 15.06
C ARG A 34 -2.04 -1.47 15.91
N PRO A 35 -2.04 -0.78 17.06
CA PRO A 35 -3.21 -0.74 17.95
C PRO A 35 -4.40 0.02 17.35
N THR A 36 -4.17 0.83 16.30
CA THR A 36 -5.22 1.61 15.62
C THR A 36 -5.05 1.52 14.10
N THR A 37 -5.15 2.66 13.40
CA THR A 37 -5.03 2.73 11.94
C THR A 37 -3.59 2.66 11.43
N HIS A 38 -2.60 2.85 12.30
CA HIS A 38 -1.17 2.94 11.98
C HIS A 38 -0.32 2.14 12.98
N LEU A 39 0.95 1.93 12.64
CA LEU A 39 1.94 1.44 13.59
C LEU A 39 2.11 2.44 14.76
N ASN A 40 2.34 1.91 15.96
CA ASN A 40 2.75 2.66 17.14
C ASN A 40 4.22 3.09 17.02
N SER A 41 4.75 3.81 18.01
CA SER A 41 6.15 4.29 17.97
C SER A 41 7.15 3.14 17.79
N LYS A 42 6.97 2.03 18.51
CA LYS A 42 7.84 0.85 18.44
C LYS A 42 7.84 0.22 17.04
N GLY A 43 6.67 0.05 16.43
CA GLY A 43 6.55 -0.50 15.08
C GLY A 43 7.21 0.39 14.04
N TRP A 44 7.08 1.72 14.16
CA TRP A 44 7.80 2.63 13.25
C TRP A 44 9.31 2.58 13.42
N GLU A 45 9.82 2.56 14.65
CA GLU A 45 11.25 2.45 14.93
C GLU A 45 11.83 1.17 14.33
N ASN A 46 11.18 0.03 14.56
CA ASN A 46 11.59 -1.25 13.99
C ASN A 46 11.56 -1.24 12.46
N ALA A 47 10.47 -0.76 11.85
CA ALA A 47 10.33 -0.69 10.40
C ALA A 47 11.40 0.20 9.76
N ILE A 48 11.70 1.36 10.35
CA ILE A 48 12.76 2.27 9.87
C ILE A 48 14.13 1.60 9.96
N ALA A 49 14.46 1.02 11.12
CA ALA A 49 15.76 0.39 11.35
C ALA A 49 15.98 -0.79 10.39
N LEU A 50 14.99 -1.67 10.23
CA LEU A 50 15.07 -2.82 9.33
C LEU A 50 15.08 -2.42 7.86
N PHE A 51 14.29 -1.40 7.49
CA PHE A 51 14.27 -0.89 6.11
C PHE A 51 15.64 -0.31 5.74
N HIS A 52 16.23 0.50 6.62
CA HIS A 52 17.58 1.02 6.43
C HIS A 52 18.60 -0.13 6.34
N ALA A 53 18.58 -1.08 7.28
CA ALA A 53 19.52 -2.20 7.28
C ALA A 53 19.50 -3.01 5.97
N LYS A 54 18.30 -3.24 5.42
CA LYS A 54 18.11 -4.04 4.19
C LYS A 54 18.37 -3.27 2.88
N THR A 55 18.21 -1.95 2.87
CA THR A 55 18.21 -1.16 1.62
C THR A 55 19.32 -0.11 1.55
N GLN A 56 19.96 0.19 2.69
CA GLN A 56 20.88 1.31 2.89
C GLN A 56 20.25 2.68 2.56
N LYS A 57 18.90 2.77 2.53
CA LYS A 57 18.17 4.03 2.32
C LYS A 57 17.89 4.69 3.68
N ASN A 58 18.33 5.94 3.81
CA ASN A 58 18.08 6.77 4.98
C ASN A 58 16.67 7.39 4.94
N TYR A 59 15.64 6.54 4.94
CA TYR A 59 14.25 7.00 4.98
C TYR A 59 13.78 7.14 6.42
N GLY A 60 13.40 8.35 6.81
CA GLY A 60 12.83 8.65 8.11
C GLY A 60 11.34 8.31 8.19
N LYS A 61 10.82 8.42 9.42
CA LYS A 61 9.39 8.20 9.72
C LYS A 61 8.43 8.94 8.79
N PRO A 62 8.64 10.22 8.42
CA PRO A 62 7.72 10.93 7.52
C PRO A 62 7.62 10.27 6.13
N GLN A 63 8.73 9.76 5.57
CA GLN A 63 8.74 9.13 4.26
C GLN A 63 8.00 7.79 4.27
N LEU A 64 8.27 6.94 5.27
CA LEU A 64 7.59 5.65 5.44
C LEU A 64 6.09 5.83 5.75
N LYS A 65 5.75 6.80 6.60
CA LYS A 65 4.35 7.13 6.91
C LYS A 65 3.60 7.63 5.68
N ASN A 66 4.20 8.53 4.90
CA ASN A 66 3.59 8.99 3.66
C ASN A 66 3.35 7.83 2.69
N LYS A 67 4.30 6.88 2.61
CA LYS A 67 4.12 5.69 1.77
C LYS A 67 2.99 4.79 2.27
N TRP A 68 2.88 4.58 3.59
CA TRP A 68 1.75 3.87 4.21
C TRP A 68 0.42 4.52 3.86
N ASP A 69 0.32 5.84 3.99
CA ASP A 69 -0.91 6.58 3.69
C ASP A 69 -1.30 6.49 2.21
N THR A 70 -0.31 6.58 1.29
CA THR A 70 -0.55 6.37 -0.15
C THR A 70 -1.08 4.96 -0.43
N LEU A 71 -0.44 3.93 0.13
CA LEU A 71 -0.87 2.54 -0.03
C LEU A 71 -2.28 2.33 0.54
N LYS A 72 -2.58 2.93 1.68
CA LYS A 72 -3.90 2.80 2.30
C LYS A 72 -5.00 3.39 1.42
N LYS A 73 -4.76 4.56 0.80
CA LYS A 73 -5.70 5.17 -0.16
C LYS A 73 -5.91 4.29 -1.38
N GLU A 74 -4.83 3.78 -1.96
CA GLU A 74 -4.88 2.87 -3.12
C GLU A 74 -5.66 1.59 -2.78
N TRP A 75 -5.43 0.99 -1.60
CA TRP A 75 -6.17 -0.18 -1.14
C TRP A 75 -7.66 0.11 -0.91
N MET A 76 -8.01 1.29 -0.38
CA MET A 76 -9.42 1.68 -0.21
C MET A 76 -10.13 1.80 -1.55
N LEU A 77 -9.53 2.50 -2.52
CA LEU A 77 -10.06 2.63 -3.87
C LEU A 77 -10.19 1.26 -4.55
N TRP A 78 -9.19 0.40 -4.37
CA TRP A 78 -9.25 -0.96 -4.89
C TRP A 78 -10.41 -1.75 -4.31
N ARG A 79 -10.63 -1.68 -2.99
CA ARG A 79 -11.76 -2.34 -2.34
C ARG A 79 -13.12 -1.81 -2.78
N GLU A 80 -13.22 -0.52 -3.05
CA GLU A 80 -14.42 0.09 -3.61
C GLU A 80 -14.72 -0.48 -4.99
N LEU A 81 -13.72 -0.47 -5.88
CA LEU A 81 -13.84 -1.08 -7.21
C LEU A 81 -14.24 -2.56 -7.15
N LEU A 82 -13.67 -3.34 -6.22
CA LEU A 82 -14.01 -4.75 -6.05
C LEU A 82 -15.46 -4.99 -5.60
N LYS A 83 -16.03 -4.07 -4.81
CA LYS A 83 -17.45 -4.16 -4.40
C LYS A 83 -18.36 -3.89 -5.58
N GLU A 84 -17.97 -2.99 -6.48
CA GLU A 84 -18.75 -2.66 -7.67
C GLU A 84 -18.58 -3.71 -8.78
N SER A 85 -17.53 -4.52 -8.72
CA SER A 85 -17.32 -5.64 -9.65
C SER A 85 -17.98 -6.95 -9.21
N ILE A 86 -18.84 -6.95 -8.18
CA ILE A 86 -19.54 -8.18 -7.75
C ILE A 86 -20.43 -8.68 -8.89
N GLY A 87 -20.27 -9.95 -9.28
CA GLY A 87 -20.99 -10.55 -10.40
C GLY A 87 -20.35 -10.31 -11.77
N ILE A 88 -19.30 -9.48 -11.83
CA ILE A 88 -18.44 -9.30 -12.99
C ILE A 88 -17.24 -10.22 -12.78
N GLY A 89 -16.97 -11.06 -13.77
CA GLY A 89 -15.95 -12.10 -13.66
C GLY A 89 -14.64 -11.60 -13.06
N TRP A 90 -14.03 -12.43 -12.23
CA TRP A 90 -12.67 -12.20 -11.79
C TRP A 90 -11.72 -12.84 -12.80
N TYR A 91 -10.59 -12.22 -13.13
CA TYR A 91 -9.51 -12.88 -13.89
C TYR A 91 -8.48 -13.47 -12.91
N PRO A 92 -8.60 -14.73 -12.41
CA PRO A 92 -7.70 -15.26 -11.39
C PRO A 92 -6.21 -15.19 -11.74
N SER A 93 -5.83 -15.23 -13.03
CA SER A 93 -4.44 -15.22 -13.47
C SER A 93 -3.84 -13.81 -13.58
N LYS A 94 -4.65 -12.81 -13.94
CA LYS A 94 -4.22 -11.39 -14.02
C LYS A 94 -4.61 -10.58 -12.78
N LYS A 95 -5.48 -11.15 -11.92
CA LYS A 95 -6.13 -10.54 -10.73
C LYS A 95 -6.67 -9.14 -11.02
N MET A 96 -7.16 -8.96 -12.24
CA MET A 96 -7.88 -7.78 -12.70
C MET A 96 -9.37 -8.11 -12.73
N VAL A 97 -10.21 -7.08 -12.60
CA VAL A 97 -11.63 -7.21 -12.91
C VAL A 97 -11.75 -7.55 -14.40
N ASP A 98 -12.30 -8.72 -14.71
CA ASP A 98 -12.59 -9.16 -16.07
C ASP A 98 -13.87 -8.49 -16.56
N ALA A 99 -13.76 -7.19 -16.79
CA ALA A 99 -14.85 -6.34 -17.21
C ALA A 99 -14.66 -5.93 -18.67
N THR A 100 -15.79 -5.64 -19.33
CA THR A 100 -15.77 -5.10 -20.68
C THR A 100 -15.22 -3.68 -20.70
N GLU A 101 -14.84 -3.21 -21.89
CA GLU A 101 -14.35 -1.84 -22.07
C GLU A 101 -15.42 -0.80 -21.68
N GLU A 102 -16.70 -1.10 -21.94
CA GLU A 102 -17.86 -0.27 -21.59
C GLU A 102 -17.99 -0.14 -20.07
N TRP A 103 -17.89 -1.25 -19.34
CA TRP A 103 -17.94 -1.21 -17.88
C TRP A 103 -16.77 -0.39 -17.31
N TRP A 104 -15.56 -0.60 -17.82
CA TRP A 104 -14.41 0.20 -17.40
C TRP A 104 -14.59 1.69 -17.74
N ALA A 105 -15.21 2.02 -18.87
CA ALA A 105 -15.49 3.41 -19.25
C ALA A 105 -16.50 4.06 -18.28
N GLU A 106 -17.58 3.36 -17.94
CA GLU A 106 -18.56 3.78 -16.94
C GLU A 106 -17.90 4.01 -15.57
N LYS A 107 -17.11 3.03 -15.09
CA LYS A 107 -16.43 3.14 -13.79
C LYS A 107 -15.38 4.24 -13.75
N ILE A 108 -14.64 4.46 -14.83
CA ILE A 108 -13.68 5.56 -14.91
C ILE A 108 -14.40 6.92 -15.00
N GLN A 109 -15.61 6.96 -15.57
CA GLN A 109 -16.44 8.17 -15.58
C GLN A 109 -16.97 8.50 -14.18
N GLU A 110 -17.38 7.50 -13.41
CA GLU A 110 -17.79 7.67 -12.00
C GLU A 110 -16.62 8.06 -11.11
N ASN A 111 -15.48 7.38 -11.24
CA ASN A 111 -14.27 7.66 -10.50
C ASN A 111 -13.02 7.54 -11.39
N PRO A 112 -12.43 8.67 -11.82
CA PRO A 112 -11.23 8.68 -12.66
C PRO A 112 -10.01 7.96 -12.08
N ASP A 113 -9.94 7.80 -10.75
CA ASP A 113 -8.82 7.13 -10.08
C ASP A 113 -8.77 5.62 -10.39
N PHE A 114 -9.89 5.01 -10.79
CA PHE A 114 -9.94 3.60 -11.21
C PHE A 114 -9.16 3.31 -12.50
N LYS A 115 -8.87 4.33 -13.30
CA LYS A 115 -8.06 4.22 -14.53
C LYS A 115 -6.68 3.61 -14.27
N GLY A 116 -6.12 3.83 -13.07
CA GLY A 116 -4.85 3.22 -12.66
C GLY A 116 -4.92 1.69 -12.63
N PHE A 117 -5.99 1.14 -12.06
CA PHE A 117 -6.19 -0.30 -11.92
C PHE A 117 -6.43 -0.99 -13.26
N LYS A 118 -7.13 -0.34 -14.20
CA LYS A 118 -7.27 -0.87 -15.57
C LYS A 118 -5.92 -1.05 -16.28
N LYS A 119 -4.98 -0.11 -16.09
CA LYS A 119 -3.69 -0.13 -16.81
C LYS A 119 -2.67 -1.08 -16.21
N LYS A 120 -2.60 -1.17 -14.89
CA LYS A 120 -1.52 -1.88 -14.18
C LYS A 120 -1.99 -3.00 -13.26
N GLY A 121 -3.27 -3.02 -12.89
CA GLY A 121 -3.79 -3.90 -11.84
C GLY A 121 -3.08 -3.69 -10.50
N ILE A 122 -3.27 -4.63 -9.58
CA ILE A 122 -2.45 -4.76 -8.37
C ILE A 122 -1.81 -6.15 -8.39
N LYS A 123 -0.49 -6.19 -8.18
CA LYS A 123 0.26 -7.46 -8.12
C LYS A 123 -0.25 -8.32 -6.95
N PRO A 124 -0.43 -9.65 -7.11
CA PRO A 124 -1.01 -10.51 -6.07
C PRO A 124 -0.32 -10.37 -4.71
N ARG A 125 1.01 -10.45 -4.69
CA ARG A 125 1.80 -10.30 -3.45
C ARG A 125 1.57 -8.95 -2.78
N LEU A 126 1.50 -7.87 -3.55
CA LEU A 126 1.25 -6.54 -2.99
C LEU A 126 -0.17 -6.45 -2.42
N ASN A 127 -1.17 -6.97 -3.14
CA ASN A 127 -2.55 -7.04 -2.67
C ASN A 127 -2.63 -7.79 -1.32
N ASP A 128 -2.02 -8.96 -1.23
CA ASP A 128 -2.06 -9.80 -0.01
C ASP A 128 -1.41 -9.11 1.19
N LEU A 129 -0.32 -8.37 0.97
CA LEU A 129 0.32 -7.57 2.01
C LEU A 129 -0.57 -6.39 2.43
N MET A 130 -1.19 -5.68 1.48
CA MET A 130 -2.10 -4.57 1.79
C MET A 130 -3.33 -5.04 2.58
N TRP A 131 -3.87 -6.23 2.27
CA TRP A 131 -4.96 -6.82 3.06
C TRP A 131 -4.54 -7.12 4.50
N GLN A 132 -3.34 -7.65 4.72
CA GLN A 132 -2.81 -7.89 6.07
C GLN A 132 -2.54 -6.58 6.82
N MET A 133 -1.93 -5.60 6.14
CA MET A 133 -1.61 -4.29 6.73
C MET A 133 -2.86 -3.53 7.18
N PHE A 134 -3.92 -3.54 6.35
CA PHE A 134 -5.05 -2.62 6.52
C PHE A 134 -6.34 -3.30 6.96
N GLY A 135 -6.58 -4.55 6.55
CA GLY A 135 -7.82 -5.30 6.77
C GLY A 135 -8.07 -5.72 8.22
N GLY A 136 -7.01 -5.78 9.05
CA GLY A 136 -7.08 -6.28 10.43
C GLY A 136 -7.73 -5.37 11.49
N ILE A 137 -8.45 -4.30 11.12
CA ILE A 137 -9.35 -3.64 12.10
C ILE A 137 -10.72 -4.27 11.95
N VAL A 138 -10.84 -5.53 12.37
CA VAL A 138 -12.14 -6.06 12.75
C VAL A 138 -12.40 -5.48 14.13
N ALA A 139 -13.29 -4.48 14.22
CA ALA A 139 -13.84 -4.09 15.48
C ALA A 139 -14.61 -5.30 16.02
N THR A 140 -13.99 -6.06 16.92
CA THR A 140 -14.72 -6.93 17.83
C THR A 140 -15.38 -6.00 18.85
N GLY A 141 -16.60 -5.55 18.53
CA GLY A 141 -17.42 -4.68 19.34
C GLY A 141 -18.87 -4.81 18.93
#